data_AF-A0A7C1Y278-F1
#
_entry.id   AF-A0A7C1Y278-F1
#
_cell.length_a   1.000
_cell.length_b   1.000
_cell.length_c   1.000
_cell.angle_alpha   90.00
_cell.angle_beta   90.00
_cell.angle_gamma   90.00
#
_symmetry.space_group_name_H-M   'P 1'
#
loop_
_entity.id
_entity.type
_entity.pdbx_description
1 polymer ?
#
loop_
_entity_poly.entity_id
_entity_poly.type
_entity_poly.pdbx_seq_one_letter_code
_entity_poly.pdbx_strand_id
1 'polypeptide(L)' 'MLLKLVPDDTHIKFIDYRKIAYVLSVVMIIASFGFYFTKGLNYGIDFEGGIMIEVGTEAPADI' A
#
# COMPACT_ATOMS: atom_id res chain seq x y z
N MET A 1 -14.49 12.23 -31.18
CA MET A 1 -13.03 12.46 -31.25
C MET A 1 -12.41 11.82 -30.01
N LEU A 2 -11.40 10.95 -30.18
CA LEU A 2 -10.70 10.32 -29.06
C LEU A 2 -9.57 11.27 -28.61
N LEU A 3 -9.60 11.69 -27.34
CA LEU A 3 -8.52 12.51 -26.79
C LEU A 3 -7.26 11.65 -26.68
N LYS A 4 -6.19 12.06 -27.35
CA LYS A 4 -4.91 11.34 -27.35
C LYS A 4 -3.93 12.03 -26.42
N LEU A 5 -3.78 11.50 -25.21
CA LEU A 5 -2.94 12.07 -24.14
C LEU A 5 -1.45 11.75 -24.28
N VAL A 6 -1.10 10.68 -25.00
CA VAL A 6 0.28 10.25 -25.20
C VAL A 6 0.54 10.06 -26.71
N PRO A 7 1.59 10.67 -27.28
CA PRO A 7 1.99 10.47 -28.67
C PRO A 7 2.39 9.01 -28.97
N ASP A 8 2.16 8.53 -30.19
CA ASP A 8 2.52 7.15 -30.59
C ASP A 8 4.03 6.88 -30.50
N ASP A 9 4.83 7.94 -30.65
CA ASP A 9 6.30 7.88 -30.73
C ASP A 9 6.99 8.22 -29.40
N THR A 10 6.32 7.96 -28.28
CA THR A 10 6.84 8.31 -26.95
C THR A 10 7.92 7.32 -26.51
N HIS A 11 9.17 7.76 -26.53
CA HIS A 11 10.34 6.96 -26.14
C HIS A 11 10.87 7.36 -24.76
N ILE A 12 10.37 6.71 -23.70
CA ILE A 12 10.86 6.91 -22.34
C ILE A 12 11.86 5.80 -21.99
N LYS A 13 13.06 6.19 -21.58
CA LYS A 13 14.14 5.27 -21.20
C LYS A 13 14.01 4.78 -19.75
N PHE A 14 12.96 4.03 -19.45
CA PHE A 14 12.68 3.53 -18.09
C PHE A 14 13.84 2.71 -17.49
N ILE A 15 14.58 1.98 -18.33
CA ILE A 15 15.67 1.10 -17.91
C ILE A 15 16.85 1.88 -17.31
N ASP A 16 17.04 3.13 -17.71
CA ASP A 16 18.12 3.98 -17.16
C ASP A 16 17.93 4.25 -15.66
N TYR A 17 16.68 4.27 -15.20
CA TYR A 17 16.31 4.54 -13.79
C TYR A 17 16.25 3.28 -12.91
N ARG A 18 16.53 2.09 -13.45
CA ARG A 18 16.39 0.81 -12.73
C ARG A 18 17.14 0.78 -11.39
N LYS A 19 18.34 1.39 -11.34
CA LYS A 19 19.17 1.40 -10.13
C LYS A 19 18.51 2.21 -9.00
N ILE A 20 17.94 3.37 -9.34
CA ILE A 20 17.21 4.21 -8.38
C ILE A 20 15.96 3.47 -7.90
N ALA A 21 15.21 2.86 -8.81
CA ALA A 21 14.04 2.05 -8.47
C ALA A 21 14.41 0.89 -7.52
N TYR A 22 15.48 0.15 -7.80
CA TYR A 22 15.95 -0.95 -6.93
C TYR A 22 16.36 -0.46 -5.54
N VAL A 23 17.09 0.66 -5.45
CA VAL A 23 17.46 1.24 -4.15
C VAL A 23 16.20 1.63 -3.37
N LEU A 24 15.26 2.32 -4.02
CA LEU A 24 13.99 2.69 -3.39
C LEU A 24 13.22 1.45 -2.92
N SER A 25 13.15 0.40 -3.73
CA SER A 25 12.50 -0.86 -3.36
C SER A 25 13.15 -1.50 -2.13
N VAL A 26 14.48 -1.60 -2.10
CA VAL A 26 15.21 -2.17 -0.94
C VAL A 26 14.98 -1.33 0.31
N VAL A 27 15.02 0.00 0.20
CA VAL A 27 14.73 0.90 1.32
C VAL A 27 13.31 0.70 1.84
N MET A 28 12.31 0.61 0.96
CA MET A 28 10.92 0.36 1.37
C MET A 28 10.73 -1.00 2.03
N ILE A 29 11.42 -2.04 1.54
CA ILE A 29 11.40 -3.37 2.16
C ILE A 29 11.98 -3.30 3.58
N ILE A 30 13.15 -2.68 3.75
CA ILE A 30 13.77 -2.52 5.07
C ILE A 30 12.88 -1.70 6.00
N ALA A 31 12.30 -0.60 5.51
CA ALA A 31 11.37 0.22 6.27
C ALA A 31 10.12 -0.57 6.72
N SER A 32 9.58 -1.42 5.86
CA SER A 32 8.46 -2.32 6.19
C SER A 32 8.81 -3.25 7.35
N PHE A 33 9.97 -3.93 7.29
CA PHE A 33 10.45 -4.74 8.40
C PHE A 33 10.69 -3.88 9.66
N GLY A 34 11.25 -2.68 9.51
CA GLY A 34 11.44 -1.75 10.63
C GLY A 34 10.12 -1.40 11.32
N PHE A 35 9.08 -1.09 10.56
CA PHE A 35 7.75 -0.82 11.12
C PHE A 35 7.13 -2.06 11.76
N TYR A 36 7.27 -3.24 11.15
CA TYR A 36 6.81 -4.50 11.71
C TYR A 36 7.35 -4.72 13.13
N PHE A 37 8.65 -4.51 13.36
CA PHE A 37 9.26 -4.73 14.68
C PHE A 37 9.07 -3.58 15.68
N THR A 38 8.85 -2.34 15.22
CA THR A 38 8.76 -1.16 16.11
C THR A 38 7.33 -0.73 16.44
N LYS A 39 6.40 -0.90 15.50
CA LYS A 39 4.98 -0.55 15.66
C LYS A 39 4.11 -1.77 15.93
N GLY A 40 4.60 -2.97 15.64
CA GLY A 40 3.80 -4.19 15.68
C GLY A 40 2.81 -4.25 14.53
N LEU A 41 1.91 -5.24 14.58
CA LEU A 41 0.80 -5.39 13.64
C LEU A 41 -0.53 -5.19 14.36
N ASN A 42 -1.56 -4.86 13.60
CA ASN A 42 -2.93 -4.97 14.08
C ASN A 42 -3.33 -6.45 14.05
N TYR A 43 -3.13 -7.14 15.17
CA TYR A 43 -3.47 -8.54 15.31
C TYR A 43 -4.98 -8.71 15.48
N GLY A 44 -5.54 -9.73 14.83
CA GLY A 44 -6.94 -10.11 15.00
C GLY A 44 -7.17 -10.97 16.24
N ILE A 45 -8.44 -11.26 16.53
CA ILE A 45 -8.84 -12.11 17.67
C ILE A 45 -8.24 -13.52 17.61
N ASP A 46 -7.87 -14.01 16.43
CA ASP A 46 -7.21 -15.33 16.26
C ASP A 46 -5.79 -15.35 16.85
N PHE A 47 -5.16 -14.18 17.01
CA PHE A 47 -3.77 -14.05 17.48
C PHE A 47 -3.67 -13.46 18.89
N GLU A 48 -4.50 -12.48 19.24
CA GLU A 48 -4.50 -11.85 20.57
C GLU A 48 -5.66 -12.31 21.48
N GLY A 49 -6.64 -13.03 20.94
CA GLY A 49 -7.88 -13.32 21.65
C GLY A 49 -8.80 -12.09 21.73
N GLY A 50 -9.96 -12.26 22.36
CA GLY A 50 -10.95 -11.19 22.54
C GLY A 50 -12.24 -11.43 21.78
N ILE A 51 -13.06 -10.37 21.67
CA ILE A 51 -14.40 -10.42 21.05
C ILE A 51 -14.43 -9.42 19.90
N MET A 52 -14.78 -9.89 18.71
CA MET A 52 -15.08 -9.05 17.55
C MET A 52 -16.60 -8.89 17.45
N ILE A 53 -17.08 -7.64 17.44
CA ILE A 53 -18.50 -7.32 17.28
C ILE A 53 -18.67 -6.66 15.92
N GLU A 54 -19.51 -7.27 15.07
CA GLU A 54 -19.90 -6.69 13.79
C GLU A 54 -21.29 -6.04 13.93
N VAL A 55 -21.39 -4.76 13.57
CA VAL A 55 -22.64 -3.99 13.65
C VAL A 55 -22.95 -3.41 12.29
N GLY A 56 -24.10 -3.80 11.73
CA GLY A 56 -24.67 -3.19 10.52
C GLY A 56 -25.73 -2.16 10.90
N THR A 57 -25.68 -0.97 10.30
CA THR A 57 -26.70 0.06 10.50
C THR A 57 -27.37 0.42 9.18
N GLU A 58 -28.70 0.47 9.16
CA GLU A 58 -29.48 0.79 7.95
C GLU A 58 -29.44 2.29 7.62
N ALA A 59 -29.15 3.13 8.62
CA ALA A 59 -28.96 4.57 8.51
C ALA A 59 -27.59 4.96 9.10
N PRO A 60 -27.09 6.18 8.84
CA PRO A 60 -25.83 6.65 9.42
C PRO A 60 -25.92 6.58 10.94
N ALA A 61 -25.08 5.75 11.55
CA ALA A 61 -24.97 5.67 12.99
C ALA A 61 -24.21 6.90 13.48
N ASP A 62 -24.73 7.57 14.51
CA ASP A 62 -23.98 8.61 15.23
C ASP A 62 -23.18 7.90 16.33
N ILE A 63 -21.93 7.54 15.99
CA ILE A 63 -20.97 6.84 16.85
C ILE A 63 -19.69 7.65 17.01
#